data_AF-A0A2H9TJM0-F1
#
_entry.id   AF-A0A2H9TJM0-F1
#
_cell.length_a   1.000
_cell.length_b   1.000
_cell.length_c   1.000
_cell.angle_alpha   90.00
_cell.angle_beta   90.00
_cell.angle_gamma   90.00
#
_symmetry.space_group_name_H-M   'P 1'
#
loop_
_entity.id
_entity.type
_entity.pdbx_description
1 polymer ?
#
loop_
_entity_poly.entity_id
_entity_poly.type
_entity_poly.pdbx_seq_one_letter_code
_entity_poly.pdbx_strand_id
1 'polypeptide(L)'
;MGTASSSLASEDIAQLQQCTYFAFRVYNLSGNGFITKEELLEVLRLMAGHNLEEDELVAIVEQTFRDADLNRDSLIDFDEFSSAMVRSDSIRNMSITF
;
A
#
# COMPACT_ATOMS: atom_id res chain seq x y z
N MET A 1 23.68 10.17 30.70
CA MET A 1 22.78 11.10 29.99
C MET A 1 22.34 10.40 28.72
N GLY A 2 21.24 9.67 28.78
CA GLY A 2 20.66 8.95 27.65
C GLY A 2 19.15 9.03 27.76
N THR A 3 18.44 8.65 26.70
CA THR A 3 16.98 8.68 26.53
C THR A 3 16.40 10.03 26.08
N ALA A 4 16.69 10.41 24.83
CA ALA A 4 15.79 11.28 24.06
C ALA A 4 15.44 10.70 22.68
N SER A 5 16.22 9.75 22.14
CA SER A 5 15.98 9.17 20.81
C SER A 5 14.86 8.13 20.71
N SER A 6 14.32 7.61 21.82
CA SER A 6 13.34 6.52 21.77
C SER A 6 11.87 6.98 21.66
N SER A 7 11.55 8.26 21.94
CA SER A 7 10.16 8.74 21.96
C SER A 7 9.65 9.23 20.59
N LEU A 8 10.55 9.66 19.70
CA LEU A 8 10.17 10.12 18.35
C LEU A 8 9.77 8.95 17.44
N ALA A 9 10.46 7.80 17.58
CA ALA A 9 10.18 6.62 16.78
C ALA A 9 8.78 6.03 17.03
N SER A 10 8.23 6.11 18.25
CA SER A 10 6.91 5.57 18.57
C SER A 10 5.76 6.36 17.94
N GLU A 11 5.91 7.69 17.83
CA GLU A 11 4.90 8.55 17.22
C GLU A 11 4.89 8.42 15.68
N ASP A 12 6.07 8.34 15.05
CA ASP A 12 6.18 8.09 13.61
C ASP A 12 5.59 6.73 13.22
N ILE A 13 5.81 5.68 14.02
CA ILE A 13 5.27 4.34 13.76
C ILE A 13 3.74 4.32 13.91
N ALA A 14 3.18 4.99 14.92
CA ALA A 14 1.74 5.07 15.11
C ALA A 14 1.04 5.85 13.98
N GLN A 15 1.66 6.96 13.55
CA GLN A 15 1.19 7.74 12.40
C GLN A 15 1.24 6.90 11.11
N LEU A 16 2.33 6.14 10.92
CA LEU A 16 2.48 5.25 9.77
C LEU A 16 1.38 4.18 9.76
N GLN A 17 1.14 3.51 10.89
CA GLN A 17 0.10 2.49 11.00
C GLN A 17 -1.29 3.04 10.67
N GLN A 18 -1.60 4.26 11.13
CA GLN A 18 -2.90 4.87 10.86
C GLN A 18 -3.07 5.28 9.40
N CYS A 19 -2.04 5.84 8.77
CA CYS A 19 -2.04 6.15 7.34
C CYS A 19 -2.06 4.89 6.47
N THR A 20 -1.31 3.85 6.84
CA THR A 20 -1.31 2.54 6.16
C THR A 20 -2.69 1.90 6.24
N TYR A 21 -3.37 1.96 7.38
CA TYR A 21 -4.74 1.45 7.50
C TYR A 21 -5.74 2.22 6.62
N PHE A 22 -5.61 3.54 6.54
CA PHE A 22 -6.43 4.34 5.65
C PHE A 22 -6.17 4.02 4.18
N ALA A 23 -4.90 3.89 3.78
CA ALA A 23 -4.54 3.50 2.41
C ALA A 23 -5.10 2.10 2.09
N PHE A 24 -4.90 1.12 2.97
CA PHE A 24 -5.43 -0.23 2.82
C PHE A 24 -6.95 -0.24 2.61
N ARG A 25 -7.68 0.58 3.37
CA ARG A 25 -9.12 0.79 3.27
C ARG A 25 -9.57 1.39 1.93
N VAL A 26 -8.72 2.17 1.26
CA VAL A 26 -9.02 2.74 -0.07
C VAL A 26 -8.87 1.65 -1.14
N TYR A 27 -7.88 0.76 -1.00
CA TYR A 27 -7.65 -0.32 -1.94
C TYR A 27 -8.60 -1.52 -1.75
N ASN A 28 -8.99 -1.84 -0.50
CA ASN A 28 -9.89 -2.94 -0.19
C ASN A 28 -11.37 -2.52 -0.33
N LEU A 29 -11.89 -2.54 -1.56
CA LEU A 29 -13.26 -2.14 -1.88
C LEU A 29 -14.32 -3.08 -1.27
N SER A 30 -14.04 -4.37 -1.21
CA SER A 30 -14.95 -5.39 -0.66
C SER A 30 -15.02 -5.37 0.87
N GLY A 31 -14.04 -4.77 1.56
CA GLY A 31 -14.00 -4.72 3.03
C GLY A 31 -13.76 -6.09 3.69
N ASN A 32 -13.34 -7.09 2.93
CA ASN A 32 -13.07 -8.45 3.42
C ASN A 32 -11.72 -8.59 4.15
N GLY A 33 -10.90 -7.53 4.20
CA GLY A 33 -9.59 -7.54 4.82
C GLY A 33 -8.45 -8.04 3.93
N PHE A 34 -8.69 -8.23 2.63
CA PHE A 34 -7.71 -8.68 1.65
C PHE A 34 -7.84 -7.91 0.34
N ILE A 35 -6.75 -7.38 -0.20
CA ILE A 35 -6.77 -6.73 -1.51
C ILE A 35 -6.54 -7.78 -2.60
N THR A 36 -7.50 -7.91 -3.49
CA THR A 36 -7.38 -8.75 -4.69
C THR A 36 -6.75 -7.96 -5.84
N LYS A 37 -6.24 -8.68 -6.85
CA LYS A 37 -5.71 -8.07 -8.08
C LYS A 37 -6.75 -7.20 -8.78
N GLU A 38 -8.00 -7.64 -8.80
CA GLU A 38 -9.12 -6.94 -9.41
C GLU A 38 -9.44 -5.64 -8.68
N GLU A 39 -9.47 -5.65 -7.35
CA GLU A 39 -9.67 -4.44 -6.55
C GLU A 39 -8.53 -3.43 -6.74
N LEU A 40 -7.28 -3.91 -6.73
CA LEU A 40 -6.12 -3.04 -6.97
C LEU A 40 -6.18 -2.42 -8.37
N LEU A 41 -6.53 -3.20 -9.38
CA LEU A 41 -6.68 -2.73 -10.77
C LEU A 41 -7.76 -1.65 -10.88
N GLU A 42 -8.92 -1.86 -10.25
CA GLU A 42 -10.02 -0.90 -10.25
C GLU A 42 -9.63 0.42 -9.59
N VAL A 43 -8.96 0.35 -8.44
CA VAL A 43 -8.48 1.56 -7.76
C VAL A 43 -7.40 2.27 -8.57
N LEU A 44 -6.43 1.55 -9.15
CA LEU A 44 -5.43 2.14 -10.02
C LEU A 44 -6.05 2.80 -11.26
N ARG A 45 -7.10 2.21 -11.84
CA ARG A 45 -7.85 2.80 -12.94
C ARG A 45 -8.55 4.10 -12.52
N LEU A 46 -9.15 4.12 -11.33
CA LEU A 46 -9.78 5.33 -10.78
C LEU A 46 -8.76 6.43 -10.47
N MET A 47 -7.57 6.07 -9.99
CA MET A 47 -6.50 7.03 -9.66
C MET A 47 -5.74 7.54 -10.89
N ALA A 48 -5.38 6.67 -11.82
CA ALA A 48 -4.63 7.02 -13.03
C ALA A 48 -5.53 7.60 -14.15
N GLY A 49 -6.84 7.33 -14.09
CA GLY A 49 -7.80 7.82 -15.07
C GLY A 49 -7.50 7.32 -16.48
N HIS A 50 -7.39 8.27 -17.43
CA HIS A 50 -7.10 8.00 -18.85
C HIS A 50 -5.61 8.09 -19.20
N ASN A 51 -4.72 8.20 -18.21
CA ASN A 51 -3.30 8.47 -18.45
C ASN A 51 -2.47 7.19 -18.68
N LEU A 52 -3.04 6.01 -18.41
CA LEU A 52 -2.38 4.71 -18.57
C LEU A 52 -3.30 3.77 -19.37
N GLU A 53 -2.69 2.93 -20.20
CA GLU A 53 -3.42 1.87 -20.94
C GLU A 53 -3.72 0.67 -20.02
N GLU A 54 -4.71 -0.14 -20.39
CA GLU A 54 -5.14 -1.29 -19.58
C GLU A 54 -4.01 -2.30 -19.37
N ASP A 55 -3.19 -2.57 -20.40
CA ASP A 55 -2.02 -3.43 -20.30
C ASP A 55 -0.95 -2.89 -19.32
N GLU A 56 -0.76 -1.57 -19.26
CA GLU A 56 0.17 -0.95 -18.32
C GLU A 56 -0.33 -1.07 -16.87
N LEU A 57 -1.62 -0.85 -16.66
CA LEU A 57 -2.26 -1.04 -15.35
C LEU A 57 -2.10 -2.50 -14.88
N VAL A 58 -2.35 -3.47 -15.76
CA VAL A 58 -2.17 -4.90 -15.45
C VAL A 58 -0.70 -5.19 -15.12
N ALA A 59 0.25 -4.64 -15.89
CA ALA A 59 1.67 -4.83 -15.61
C ALA A 59 2.08 -4.27 -14.23
N ILE A 60 1.55 -3.10 -13.85
CA ILE A 60 1.77 -2.48 -12.53
C ILE A 60 1.16 -3.32 -11.41
N VAL A 61 -0.07 -3.82 -11.58
CA VAL A 61 -0.72 -4.72 -10.62
C VAL A 61 0.11 -5.97 -10.42
N GLU A 62 0.50 -6.63 -11.51
CA GLU A 62 1.29 -7.84 -11.47
C GLU A 62 2.66 -7.62 -10.82
N GLN A 63 3.30 -6.47 -11.07
CA GLN A 63 4.56 -6.12 -10.41
C GLN A 63 4.35 -5.85 -8.91
N THR A 64 3.29 -5.14 -8.55
CA THR A 64 2.96 -4.85 -7.14
C THR A 64 2.69 -6.13 -6.37
N PHE A 65 1.92 -7.06 -6.93
CA PHE A 65 1.70 -8.37 -6.32
C PHE A 65 3.00 -9.16 -6.19
N ARG A 66 3.86 -9.18 -7.20
CA ARG A 66 5.17 -9.85 -7.08
C ARG A 66 6.02 -9.35 -5.92
N ASP A 67 5.92 -8.07 -5.59
CA ASP A 67 6.72 -7.43 -4.55
C ASP A 67 6.05 -7.46 -3.16
N ALA A 68 4.71 -7.48 -3.10
CA ALA A 68 3.93 -7.41 -1.86
C ALA A 68 3.37 -8.76 -1.38
N ASP A 69 2.96 -9.66 -2.28
CA ASP A 69 2.41 -11.00 -1.96
C ASP A 69 3.58 -11.96 -1.61
N LEU A 70 3.88 -12.04 -0.31
CA LEU A 70 5.00 -12.82 0.21
C LEU A 70 4.62 -14.28 0.37
N ASN A 71 3.35 -14.55 0.67
CA ASN A 71 2.83 -15.88 0.94
C ASN A 71 2.39 -16.62 -0.36
N ARG A 72 2.25 -15.88 -1.48
CA ARG A 72 1.83 -16.31 -2.83
C ARG A 72 0.40 -16.85 -2.90
N ASP A 73 -0.51 -16.32 -2.09
CA ASP A 73 -1.93 -16.66 -2.11
C ASP A 73 -2.74 -15.83 -3.11
N SER A 74 -2.07 -14.93 -3.86
CA SER A 74 -2.68 -13.99 -4.81
C SER A 74 -3.64 -12.99 -4.16
N LEU A 75 -3.49 -12.77 -2.85
CA LEU A 75 -4.14 -11.74 -2.06
C LEU A 75 -3.03 -10.89 -1.42
N ILE A 76 -3.38 -9.68 -1.01
CA ILE A 76 -2.51 -8.86 -0.16
C ILE A 76 -3.26 -8.61 1.14
N ASP A 77 -2.75 -9.19 2.22
CA ASP A 77 -3.27 -8.93 3.56
C ASP A 77 -2.69 -7.63 4.14
N PHE A 78 -3.20 -7.22 5.31
CA PHE A 78 -2.76 -5.97 5.94
C PHE A 78 -1.28 -5.97 6.34
N ASP A 79 -0.74 -7.09 6.81
CA ASP A 79 0.67 -7.22 7.20
C ASP A 79 1.58 -7.15 5.97
N GLU A 80 1.18 -7.79 4.87
CA GLU A 80 1.86 -7.70 3.57
C GLU A 80 1.84 -6.28 3.00
N PHE A 81 0.67 -5.62 3.03
CA PHE A 81 0.53 -4.23 2.61
C PHE A 81 1.38 -3.28 3.46
N SER A 82 1.37 -3.45 4.78
CA SER A 82 2.18 -2.66 5.70
C SER A 82 3.67 -2.87 5.44
N SER A 83 4.08 -4.11 5.23
CA SER A 83 5.46 -4.46 4.88
C SER A 83 5.88 -3.84 3.53
N ALA A 84 4.99 -3.83 2.54
CA ALA A 84 5.22 -3.22 1.23
C ALA A 84 5.37 -1.69 1.34
N MET A 85 4.53 -1.02 2.15
CA MET A 85 4.63 0.43 2.38
C MET A 85 5.90 0.83 3.16
N VAL A 86 6.35 -0.02 4.10
CA VAL A 86 7.59 0.22 4.85
C VAL A 86 8.83 -0.06 3.98
N ARG A 87 8.76 -1.02 3.06
CA ARG A 87 9.86 -1.37 2.15
C ARG A 87 10.04 -0.42 0.97
N SER A 88 8.96 0.21 0.51
CA SER A 88 8.99 1.08 -0.67
C SER A 88 8.87 2.55 -0.30
N ASP A 89 10.02 3.25 -0.20
CA ASP A 89 10.09 4.72 -0.18
C ASP A 89 9.34 5.36 -1.38
N SER A 90 9.21 4.64 -2.50
CA SER A 90 8.44 5.05 -3.68
C SER A 90 6.94 5.22 -3.43
N ILE A 91 6.35 4.47 -2.48
CA ILE A 91 4.91 4.59 -2.15
C ILE A 91 4.67 5.76 -1.18
N ARG A 92 5.64 6.08 -0.31
CA ARG A 92 5.59 7.23 0.59
C ARG A 92 5.49 8.56 -0.17
N ASN A 93 6.13 8.64 -1.34
CA ASN A 93 6.08 9.82 -2.21
C ASN A 93 4.76 9.96 -3.01
N MET A 94 3.97 8.90 -3.15
CA MET A 94 2.72 8.94 -3.93
C MET A 94 1.51 9.38 -3.07
N SER A 95 1.63 9.38 -1.74
CA SER A 95 0.52 9.65 -0.81
C SER A 95 0.61 10.97 -0.05
N ILE A 96 1.65 11.80 -0.21
CA ILE A 96 1.77 13.04 0.58
C ILE A 96 2.21 14.19 -0.31
N THR A 97 1.24 14.76 -1.04
CA THR A 97 1.24 16.20 -1.29
C THR A 97 -0.22 16.65 -1.33
N PHE A 98 -0.66 17.23 -0.22
CA PHE A 98 -1.77 18.20 -0.23
C PHE A 98 -1.16 19.59 -0.43
#